data_AF-A0A8S2XPG4-F1
#
_entry.id   AF-A0A8S2XPG4-F1
#
_cell.length_a   1.000
_cell.length_b   1.000
_cell.length_c   1.000
_cell.angle_alpha   90.00
_cell.angle_beta   90.00
_cell.angle_gamma   90.00
#
_symmetry.space_group_name_H-M   'P 1'
#
loop_
_entity.id
_entity.type
_entity.pdbx_description
1 polymer ?
#
loop_
_entity_poly.entity_id
_entity_poly.type
_entity_poly.pdbx_seq_one_letter_code
_entity_poly.pdbx_strand_id
1 'polypeptide(L)' 'METILLREITAIDNQLRAEIIGSYRRGATASSDIDVLVTHPTVA' A
#
# COMPACT_ATOMS: atom_id res chain seq x y z
N MET A 1 -6.31 -6.55 6.74
CA MET A 1 -4.85 -6.31 6.59
C MET A 1 -4.61 -5.00 5.86
N GLU A 2 -5.12 -4.82 4.64
CA GLU A 2 -5.07 -3.56 3.87
C GLU A 2 -5.39 -2.30 4.70
N THR A 3 -6.54 -2.29 5.39
CA THR A 3 -6.99 -1.13 6.19
C THR A 3 -6.01 -0.73 7.30
N ILE A 4 -5.33 -1.70 7.91
CA ILE A 4 -4.33 -1.42 8.97
C ILE A 4 -3.10 -0.80 8.31
N LEU A 5 -2.63 -1.40 7.21
CA LEU A 5 -1.45 -0.96 6.47
C LEU A 5 -1.60 0.50 5.98
N LEU A 6 -2.74 0.83 5.38
CA LEU A 6 -3.02 2.19 4.92
C LEU A 6 -3.10 3.19 6.08
N ARG A 7 -3.74 2.82 7.19
CA ARG A 7 -3.83 3.68 8.38
C ARG A 7 -2.46 4.01 8.95
N GLU A 8 -1.60 3.02 9.12
CA GLU A 8 -0.26 3.23 9.69
C GLU A 8 0.63 4.05 8.74
N ILE A 9 0.55 3.84 7.42
CA ILE A 9 1.29 4.66 6.45
C ILE A 9 0.86 6.13 6.54
N THR A 10 -0.45 6.39 6.58
CA THR A 10 -0.97 7.77 6.73
C THR A 10 -0.59 8.40 8.08
N ALA A 11 -0.43 7.59 9.14
CA ALA A 11 -0.01 8.08 10.46
C ALA A 11 1.48 8.48 10.50
N ILE A 12 2.32 7.88 9.65
CA ILE A 12 3.74 8.25 9.50
C ILE A 12 3.85 9.60 8.79
N ASP A 13 3.18 9.74 7.65
CA ASP A 13 3.15 10.98 6.87
C ASP A 13 1.87 10.98 6.01
N ASN A 14 1.08 12.03 6.16
CA ASN A 14 -0.20 12.17 5.47
C ASN A 14 -0.07 12.46 3.97
N GLN A 15 1.15 12.74 3.48
CA GLN A 15 1.45 12.93 2.07
C GLN A 15 1.89 11.63 1.38
N LEU A 16 2.21 10.58 2.15
CA LEU A 16 2.49 9.27 1.57
C LEU A 16 1.24 8.70 0.89
N ARG A 17 1.41 8.24 -0.35
CA ARG A 17 0.39 7.50 -1.09
C ARG A 17 0.81 6.04 -1.16
N ALA A 18 -0.05 5.16 -0.68
CA ALA A 18 0.14 3.72 -0.73
C ALA A 18 -0.94 3.06 -1.59
N GLU A 19 -0.53 2.17 -2.49
CA GLU A 19 -1.43 1.39 -3.36
C GLU A 19 -1.07 -0.09 -3.26
N ILE A 20 -2.07 -0.94 -3.04
CA ILE A 20 -1.88 -2.40 -3.13
C ILE A 20 -1.76 -2.79 -4.60
N ILE A 21 -0.67 -3.47 -4.92
CA ILE A 21 -0.35 -3.92 -6.28
C ILE A 21 -0.30 -5.46 -6.33
N GLY A 22 0.53 -6.02 -7.22
CA GLY A 22 0.79 -7.44 -7.20
C GLY A 22 -0.38 -8.31 -7.68
N SER A 23 -0.36 -9.57 -7.23
CA SER A 23 -1.40 -10.56 -7.56
C SER A 23 -2.78 -10.17 -7.02
N TYR A 24 -2.81 -9.52 -5.86
CA TYR A 24 -4.03 -9.01 -5.23
C TYR A 24 -4.75 -8.03 -6.14
N ARG A 25 -4.03 -7.02 -6.67
CA ARG A 25 -4.59 -6.05 -7.61
C ARG A 25 -5.09 -6.68 -8.92
N ARG A 26 -4.50 -7.80 -9.34
CA ARG A 26 -4.93 -8.55 -10.53
C ARG A 26 -6.15 -9.44 -10.29
N GLY A 27 -6.71 -9.44 -9.09
CA GLY A 27 -7.91 -10.21 -8.75
C GLY A 27 -7.64 -11.67 -8.44
N ALA A 28 -6.43 -12.02 -7.98
CA ALA A 28 -6.18 -13.36 -7.47
C ALA A 28 -7.12 -13.67 -6.31
N THR A 29 -7.74 -14.85 -6.30
CA THR A 29 -8.64 -15.29 -5.23
C THR A 29 -7.89 -15.54 -3.92
N ALA A 30 -6.59 -15.79 -4.01
CA ALA A 30 -5.66 -15.83 -2.90
C ALA A 30 -4.31 -15.27 -3.34
N SER A 31 -3.67 -14.52 -2.46
CA SER A 31 -2.30 -14.03 -2.60
C SER A 31 -1.47 -14.56 -1.45
N SER A 32 -0.25 -15.02 -1.73
CA SER A 32 0.70 -15.51 -0.72
C SER A 32 1.15 -14.41 0.24
N ASP A 33 1.25 -13.19 -0.28
CA ASP A 33 1.73 -11.97 0.33
C ASP A 33 0.95 -10.76 -0.24
N ILE A 34 1.24 -9.57 0.29
CA ILE A 34 0.66 -8.30 -0.15
C ILE A 34 1.79 -7.39 -0.61
N ASP A 35 1.77 -7.04 -1.89
CA ASP A 35 2.68 -6.06 -2.48
C ASP A 35 2.10 -4.64 -2.32
N VAL A 36 2.89 -3.70 -1.81
CA VAL A 36 2.48 -2.30 -1.64
C VAL A 36 3.48 -1.38 -2.32
N LEU A 37 2.99 -0.52 -3.21
CA LEU A 37 3.75 0.60 -3.76
C LEU A 37 3.51 1.82 -2.88
N VAL A 38 4.58 2.41 -2.35
CA VAL A 38 4.53 3.64 -1.56
C VAL A 38 5.29 4.75 -2.28
N THR A 39 4.67 5.92 -2.39
CA THR A 39 5.26 7.11 -3.01
C THR A 39 5.07 8.33 -2.13
N HIS A 40 6.00 9.28 -2.25
CA HIS A 40 5.90 10.60 -1.63
C HIS A 40 5.95 11.66 -2.75
N PRO A 41 5.13 12.73 -2.71
CA PRO A 41 5.07 13.74 -3.77
C PRO A 41 6.35 14.58 -3.89
N THR A 42 7.18 14.58 -2.85
CA THR A 42 8.51 15.22 -2.86
C THR A 42 9.60 14.16 -2.86
N VAL A 43 10.71 14.47 -3.53
CA VAL A 43 11.96 13.75 -3.35
C VAL A 43 12.58 14.27 -2.07
N ALA A 44 12.90 13.36 -1.14
CA ALA A 44 13.63 13.69 0.10
C ALA A 44 15.03 14.23 -0.20
#